data_AF-A0A8J3TDI8-F1
#
_entry.id   AF-A0A8J3TDI8-F1
#
_cell.length_a   1.000
_cell.length_b   1.000
_cell.length_c   1.000
_cell.angle_alpha   90.00
_cell.angle_beta   90.00
_cell.angle_gamma   90.00
#
_symmetry.space_group_name_H-M   'P 1'
#
loop_
_entity.id
_entity.type
_entity.pdbx_description
1 polymer ?
#
loop_
_entity_poly.entity_id
_entity_poly.type
_entity_poly.pdbx_seq_one_letter_code
_entity_poly.pdbx_strand_id
1 'polypeptide(L)'
;MLRNAGERGLLAQFPAVLVGTAKASNLERRTTTEQRERYRAEQREAILRAFDRYNPSAMVVFNVDFGHTDPQWYCPTEERSPSTVRHAGSPHTTDRADARRDWRFR
;
A
#
# COMPACT_ATOMS: atom_id res chain seq x y z
N MET A 1 3.00 -8.65 13.27
CA MET A 1 2.92 -7.18 13.24
C MET A 1 1.52 -6.66 12.91
N LEU A 2 0.91 -7.00 11.77
CA LEU A 2 -0.40 -6.44 11.38
C LEU A 2 -1.53 -6.68 12.37
N ARG A 3 -1.62 -7.86 12.98
CA ARG A 3 -2.61 -8.11 14.04
C ARG A 3 -2.49 -7.08 15.17
N ASN A 4 -1.28 -6.84 15.68
CA ASN A 4 -1.07 -5.86 16.75
C ASN A 4 -1.46 -4.44 16.33
N ALA A 5 -1.12 -4.03 15.10
CA ALA A 5 -1.55 -2.74 14.54
C ALA A 5 -3.08 -2.65 14.42
N GLY A 6 -3.73 -3.73 14.00
CA GLY A 6 -5.18 -3.84 13.87
C GLY A 6 -5.89 -3.75 15.22
N GLU A 7 -5.48 -4.53 16.22
CA GLU A 7 -6.06 -4.51 17.57
C GLU A 7 -5.90 -3.14 18.26
N ARG A 8 -4.90 -2.35 17.86
CA ARG A 8 -4.67 -0.98 18.35
C ARG A 8 -5.36 0.09 17.50
N GLY A 9 -6.16 -0.30 16.52
CA GLY A 9 -6.90 0.61 15.65
C GLY A 9 -6.05 1.35 14.61
N LEU A 10 -4.75 1.06 14.47
CA LEU A 10 -3.88 1.76 13.53
C LEU A 10 -4.28 1.50 12.07
N LEU A 11 -4.66 0.26 11.73
CA LEU A 11 -5.06 -0.09 10.37
C LEU A 11 -6.35 0.62 9.92
N ALA A 12 -7.23 0.98 10.85
CA ALA A 12 -8.48 1.67 10.57
C ALA A 12 -8.31 3.18 10.32
N GLN A 13 -7.14 3.76 10.63
CA GLN A 13 -6.90 5.21 10.51
C GLN A 13 -6.61 5.66 9.08
N PHE A 14 -6.21 4.74 8.19
CA PHE A 14 -5.76 5.08 6.84
C PHE A 14 -6.74 4.53 5.79
N PRO A 15 -7.20 5.35 4.84
CA PRO A 15 -8.07 4.90 3.75
C PRO A 15 -7.31 4.07 2.70
N ALA A 16 -5.99 4.12 2.70
CA ALA A 16 -5.15 3.36 1.79
C ALA A 16 -3.83 2.96 2.46
N VAL A 17 -3.25 1.85 2.00
CA VAL A 17 -1.92 1.38 2.39
C VAL A 17 -1.11 1.00 1.16
N LEU A 18 0.17 1.33 1.18
CA LEU A 18 1.14 0.89 0.19
C LEU A 18 2.01 -0.20 0.82
N VAL A 19 2.21 -1.30 0.09
CA VAL A 19 3.02 -2.44 0.53
C VAL A 19 4.19 -2.60 -0.43
N GLY A 20 5.40 -2.43 0.11
CA GLY A 20 6.63 -2.67 -0.64
C GLY A 20 6.83 -4.14 -0.99
N THR A 21 7.62 -4.42 -2.02
CA THR A 21 7.90 -5.80 -2.43
C THR A 21 8.61 -6.57 -1.31
N ALA A 22 8.06 -7.72 -0.92
CA ALA A 22 8.65 -8.53 0.15
C ALA A 22 10.01 -9.10 -0.29
N LYS A 23 11.07 -8.72 0.44
CA LYS A 23 12.42 -9.28 0.24
C LYS A 23 12.42 -10.74 0.68
N ALA A 24 12.59 -11.62 -0.30
CA ALA A 24 12.43 -13.06 -0.11
C ALA A 24 13.78 -13.83 -0.08
N SER A 25 14.91 -13.14 -0.11
CA SER A 25 16.27 -13.70 -0.08
C SER A 25 17.20 -12.75 0.67
N ASN A 26 18.22 -13.29 1.34
CA ASN A 26 19.33 -12.51 1.90
C ASN A 26 20.67 -13.23 1.65
N LEU A 27 21.78 -12.66 2.15
CA LEU A 27 23.14 -13.20 1.91
C LEU A 27 23.34 -14.59 2.53
N GLU A 28 22.71 -14.85 3.66
CA GLU A 28 22.80 -16.12 4.39
C GLU A 28 21.83 -17.18 3.84
N ARG A 29 20.72 -16.73 3.26
CA ARG A 29 19.65 -17.58 2.73
C ARG A 29 19.30 -17.15 1.31
N ARG A 30 19.96 -17.82 0.36
CA ARG A 30 19.63 -17.74 -1.06
C ARG A 30 18.43 -18.62 -1.36
N THR A 31 17.35 -18.03 -1.84
CA THR A 31 16.11 -18.72 -2.16
C THR A 31 15.94 -18.87 -3.67
N THR A 32 15.33 -19.97 -4.10
CA THR A 32 14.98 -20.17 -5.52
C THR A 32 13.88 -19.20 -5.94
N THR A 33 13.63 -19.07 -7.23
CA THR A 33 12.55 -18.22 -7.74
C THR A 33 11.18 -18.64 -7.20
N GLU A 34 10.89 -19.93 -7.20
CA GLU A 34 9.63 -20.51 -6.76
C GLU A 34 9.42 -20.28 -5.26
N GLN A 35 10.48 -20.41 -4.46
CA GLN A 35 10.44 -20.11 -3.02
C GLN A 35 10.13 -18.63 -2.76
N ARG A 36 10.71 -17.73 -3.56
CA ARG A 36 10.47 -16.29 -3.44
C ARG A 36 9.03 -15.93 -3.81
N GLU A 37 8.51 -16.52 -4.88
CA GLU A 37 7.13 -16.34 -5.32
C GLU A 37 6.14 -16.85 -4.27
N ARG A 38 6.34 -18.06 -3.76
CA ARG A 38 5.50 -18.62 -2.69
C ARG A 38 5.50 -17.73 -1.46
N TYR A 39 6.68 -17.29 -1.00
CA TYR A 39 6.77 -16.40 0.16
C TYR A 39 6.02 -15.08 -0.07
N ARG A 40 6.15 -14.45 -1.25
CA ARG A 40 5.43 -13.22 -1.56
C ARG A 40 3.92 -13.42 -1.61
N ALA A 41 3.45 -14.54 -2.15
CA ALA A 41 2.03 -14.89 -2.13
C ALA A 41 1.52 -15.05 -0.68
N GLU A 42 2.26 -15.77 0.17
CA GLU A 42 1.90 -15.94 1.58
C GLU A 42 1.85 -14.59 2.34
N GLN A 43 2.80 -13.69 2.08
CA GLN A 43 2.79 -12.34 2.66
C GLN A 43 1.57 -11.52 2.18
N ARG A 44 1.28 -11.55 0.87
CA ARG A 44 0.11 -10.89 0.29
C ARG A 44 -1.18 -11.37 0.97
N GLU A 45 -1.36 -12.69 1.06
CA GLU A 45 -2.54 -13.28 1.68
C GLU A 45 -2.65 -12.92 3.17
N ALA A 46 -1.54 -12.89 3.90
CA ALA A 46 -1.53 -12.46 5.30
C ALA A 46 -1.95 -10.98 5.47
N ILE A 47 -1.53 -10.11 4.56
CA ILE A 47 -1.93 -8.70 4.55
C ILE A 47 -3.41 -8.56 4.23
N LEU A 48 -3.89 -9.24 3.19
CA LEU A 48 -5.31 -9.21 2.80
C LEU A 48 -6.21 -9.69 3.94
N ARG A 49 -5.88 -10.81 4.59
CA ARG A 49 -6.63 -11.30 5.77
C ARG A 49 -6.65 -10.31 6.93
N ALA A 50 -5.60 -9.51 7.11
CA ALA A 50 -5.59 -8.50 8.16
C ALA A 50 -6.51 -7.32 7.80
N PHE A 51 -6.49 -6.84 6.56
CA PHE A 51 -7.35 -5.74 6.13
C PHE A 51 -8.82 -6.15 6.05
N ASP A 52 -9.13 -7.36 5.59
CA ASP A 52 -10.49 -7.90 5.63
C ASP A 52 -11.09 -7.86 7.05
N ARG A 53 -10.26 -8.13 8.07
CA ARG A 53 -10.68 -8.08 9.47
C ARG A 53 -10.78 -6.67 10.07
N TYR A 54 -9.77 -5.83 9.83
CA TYR A 54 -9.63 -4.58 10.60
C TYR A 54 -10.02 -3.32 9.81
N ASN A 55 -10.01 -3.35 8.48
CA ASN A 55 -10.40 -2.22 7.63
C ASN A 55 -10.71 -2.70 6.18
N PRO A 56 -11.87 -3.33 5.94
CA PRO A 56 -12.19 -3.95 4.65
C PRO A 56 -12.44 -2.94 3.53
N SER A 57 -12.63 -1.66 3.84
CA SER A 57 -12.81 -0.59 2.86
C SER A 57 -11.49 0.05 2.42
N ALA A 58 -10.36 -0.28 3.04
CA ALA A 58 -9.07 0.30 2.66
C ALA A 58 -8.58 -0.21 1.31
N MET A 59 -8.00 0.69 0.53
CA MET A 59 -7.29 0.35 -0.69
C MET A 59 -5.89 -0.16 -0.37
N VAL A 60 -5.58 -1.40 -0.75
CA VAL A 60 -4.27 -2.03 -0.52
C VAL A 60 -3.52 -2.15 -1.85
N VAL A 61 -2.41 -1.42 -2.00
CA VAL A 61 -1.54 -1.47 -3.19
C VAL A 61 -0.29 -2.27 -2.87
N PHE A 62 0.07 -3.24 -3.71
CA PHE A 62 1.20 -4.14 -3.50
C PHE A 62 2.31 -3.93 -4.52
N ASN A 63 3.50 -4.44 -4.18
CA ASN A 63 4.68 -4.48 -5.03
C ASN A 63 5.15 -3.09 -5.45
N VAL A 64 5.04 -2.13 -4.53
CA VAL A 64 5.61 -0.81 -4.75
C VAL A 64 7.12 -0.90 -4.52
N ASP A 65 7.90 -0.24 -5.37
CA ASP A 65 9.36 -0.30 -5.37
C ASP A 65 9.99 0.58 -4.27
N PHE A 66 9.62 0.33 -3.01
CA PHE A 66 10.30 0.88 -1.84
C PHE A 66 10.60 -0.24 -0.83
N GLY A 67 11.54 0.00 0.06
CA GLY A 67 11.95 -0.97 1.08
C GLY A 67 13.27 -1.63 0.75
N HIS A 68 13.36 -2.96 0.82
CA HIS A 68 14.65 -3.68 0.77
C HIS A 68 14.88 -4.48 -0.52
N THR A 69 14.12 -4.17 -1.57
CA THR A 69 14.26 -4.74 -2.91
C THR A 69 14.72 -3.67 -3.88
N ASP A 70 15.48 -4.07 -4.89
CA ASP A 70 15.86 -3.19 -6.00
C ASP A 70 14.79 -3.22 -7.10
N PRO A 71 14.47 -2.07 -7.73
CA PRO A 71 14.94 -0.71 -7.37
C PRO A 71 14.31 -0.20 -6.06
N GLN A 72 15.00 0.70 -5.36
CA GLN A 72 14.53 1.29 -4.10
C GLN A 72 14.28 2.79 -4.28
N TRP A 73 13.01 3.17 -4.45
CA TRP A 73 12.58 4.56 -4.42
C TRP A 73 12.48 5.08 -2.98
N TYR A 74 12.90 6.33 -2.80
CA TYR A 74 12.71 7.05 -1.55
C TYR A 74 11.25 7.49 -1.44
N CYS A 75 10.61 7.18 -0.30
CA CYS A 75 9.31 7.72 0.04
C CYS A 75 9.53 8.94 0.97
N PRO A 76 9.17 10.15 0.53
CA PRO A 76 9.22 11.33 1.40
C PRO A 76 8.37 11.10 2.64
N THR A 77 8.96 11.27 3.81
CA THR A 77 8.22 11.24 5.07
C THR A 77 7.66 12.63 5.34
N GLU A 78 6.33 12.72 5.37
CA GLU A 78 5.55 13.94 5.65
C GLU A 78 5.84 15.12 4.68
N GLU A 79 5.14 15.14 3.56
CA GLU A 79 4.64 16.39 3.01
C GLU A 79 3.14 16.40 3.29
N ARG A 80 2.66 17.38 4.08
CA ARG A 80 1.23 17.61 4.20
C ARG A 80 0.73 17.96 2.81
N SER A 81 0.15 16.98 2.11
CA SER A 81 -0.52 17.23 0.83
C SER A 81 -1.41 18.46 1.03
N PRO A 82 -1.20 19.58 0.30
CA PRO A 82 -2.01 20.77 0.50
C PRO A 82 -3.46 20.36 0.26
N SER A 83 -4.22 20.29 1.35
CA SER A 83 -5.62 19.95 1.31
C SER A 83 -6.31 21.04 0.51
N THR A 84 -6.70 20.69 -0.72
CA THR A 84 -7.64 21.43 -1.55
C THR A 84 -7.20 22.86 -1.89
N VAL A 85 -6.62 23.04 -3.08
CA VAL A 85 -6.81 24.33 -3.79
C VAL A 85 -8.30 24.42 -4.09
N ARG A 86 -9.06 25.10 -3.23
CA ARG A 86 -10.41 25.54 -3.57
C ARG A 86 -10.23 26.61 -4.64
N HIS A 87 -10.45 26.24 -5.90
CA HIS A 87 -10.72 27.25 -6.92
C HIS A 87 -11.95 28.03 -6.47
N ALA A 88 -11.74 29.27 -6.03
CA ALA A 88 -12.81 30.20 -5.79
C ALA A 88 -13.47 30.51 -7.14
N GLY A 89 -14.72 30.04 -7.32
CA GLY A 89 -15.62 30.52 -8.37
C GLY A 89 -15.87 29.57 -9.54
N SER A 90 -16.82 28.63 -9.37
CA SER A 90 -17.93 28.39 -10.32
C SER A 90 -18.81 27.22 -9.84
N PRO A 91 -20.15 27.30 -9.94
CA PRO A 91 -21.05 26.28 -9.42
C PRO A 91 -21.35 25.24 -10.50
N HIS A 92 -20.58 24.16 -10.53
CA HIS A 92 -21.01 22.95 -11.24
C HIS A 92 -20.85 21.74 -10.33
N THR A 93 -21.99 21.21 -9.90
CA THR A 93 -22.14 19.84 -9.39
C THR A 93 -21.37 18.89 -10.29
N THR A 94 -20.35 18.23 -9.76
CA THR A 94 -19.75 17.05 -10.40
C THR A 94 -19.94 15.87 -9.46
N ASP A 95 -20.68 14.92 -10.00
CA ASP A 95 -21.00 13.60 -9.47
C ASP A 95 -19.72 12.83 -9.06
N ARG A 96 -19.84 12.06 -7.99
CA ARG A 96 -18.74 11.46 -7.20
C ARG A 96 -18.23 10.15 -7.80
N ALA A 97 -18.33 10.01 -9.12
CA ALA A 97 -18.17 8.75 -9.83
C ALA A 97 -17.15 8.84 -10.98
N ASP A 98 -16.01 9.50 -10.79
CA ASP A 98 -14.85 9.18 -11.64
C ASP A 98 -13.51 9.51 -10.97
N ALA A 99 -12.95 8.53 -10.31
CA ALA A 99 -11.56 8.55 -9.86
C ALA A 99 -10.90 7.20 -10.16
N ARG A 100 -11.06 6.70 -11.39
CA ARG A 100 -10.17 5.65 -11.90
C ARG A 100 -8.91 6.31 -12.45
N ARG A 101 -8.01 6.72 -11.56
CA ARG A 101 -6.63 7.05 -11.95
C ARG A 101 -5.86 5.74 -12.14
N ASP A 102 -5.48 5.47 -13.38
CA ASP A 102 -4.59 4.37 -13.76
C ASP A 102 -3.19 4.67 -13.22
N TRP A 103 -2.91 4.23 -11.99
CA TRP A 103 -1.58 4.30 -11.39
C TRP A 103 -0.71 3.19 -11.96
N ARG A 104 -0.09 3.46 -13.11
CA ARG A 104 0.96 2.61 -13.65
C ARG A 104 2.30 3.02 -13.04
N PHE A 105 2.72 2.27 -12.03
CA PHE A 105 4.16 2.16 -11.73
C PHE A 105 4.77 1.29 -12.83
N ARG A 106 5.73 1.85 -13.58
CA ARG A 106 6.51 1.14 -14.59
C ARG A 106 7.55 0.26 -13.93
#